data_AF-A0A5D0IBT9-F1
#
_entry.id   AF-A0A5D0IBT9-F1
#
_cell.length_a   1.000
_cell.length_b   1.000
_cell.length_c   1.000
_cell.angle_alpha   90.00
_cell.angle_beta   90.00
_cell.angle_gamma   90.00
#
_symmetry.space_group_name_H-M   'P 1'
#
loop_
_entity.id
_entity.type
_entity.pdbx_description
1 polymer ?
#
loop_
_entity_poly.entity_id
_entity_poly.type
_entity_poly.pdbx_seq_one_letter_code
_entity_poly.pdbx_strand_id
1 'polypeptide(L)'
;KAYAKGTELKGKTLGVLGFGRIGQATAKVALGAGMKVIAFDPFLEKANLELEFFDGQKVNFDIETISKEDVLKQADFITLHVPAQKDYVIDEAEFNMMKDGVILANAAR
;
A
#
# COMPACT_ATOMS: atom_id res chain seq x y z
N LYS A 1 -4.83 -15.90 25.70
CA LYS A 1 -3.50 -15.42 25.25
C LYS A 1 -3.57 -13.91 25.19
N ALA A 2 -2.75 -13.19 25.96
CA ALA A 2 -2.60 -11.75 25.81
C ALA A 2 -1.85 -11.52 24.48
N TYR A 3 -2.60 -11.33 23.41
CA TYR A 3 -2.00 -10.85 22.17
C TYR A 3 -1.41 -9.48 22.49
N ALA A 4 -0.13 -9.30 22.20
CA ALA A 4 0.51 -7.99 22.29
C ALA A 4 -0.35 -6.94 21.54
N LYS A 5 -0.19 -5.65 21.85
CA LYS A 5 -0.91 -4.51 21.26
C LYS A 5 -0.70 -4.31 19.73
N GLY A 6 -0.46 -5.38 18.97
CA GLY A 6 -0.39 -5.37 17.52
C GLY A 6 -1.78 -5.35 16.89
N THR A 7 -1.81 -5.03 15.60
CA THR A 7 -3.02 -5.04 14.78
C THR A 7 -2.94 -6.20 13.79
N GLU A 8 -4.08 -6.87 13.58
CA GLU A 8 -4.24 -7.89 12.54
C GLU A 8 -4.15 -7.23 11.14
N LEU A 9 -3.50 -7.90 10.19
CA LEU A 9 -3.38 -7.42 8.81
C LEU A 9 -4.59 -7.83 7.97
N LYS A 10 -5.09 -9.06 8.17
CA LYS A 10 -6.16 -9.61 7.35
C LYS A 10 -7.41 -8.71 7.40
N GLY A 11 -7.94 -8.37 6.22
CA GLY A 11 -9.10 -7.51 6.07
C GLY A 11 -8.82 -6.00 6.20
N LYS A 12 -7.59 -5.59 6.51
CA LYS A 12 -7.16 -4.18 6.50
C LYS A 12 -6.74 -3.72 5.11
N THR A 13 -6.66 -2.41 4.93
CA THR A 13 -6.28 -1.78 3.67
C THR A 13 -4.85 -1.27 3.72
N LEU A 14 -3.99 -1.78 2.81
CA LEU A 14 -2.69 -1.20 2.52
C LEU A 14 -2.81 -0.18 1.38
N GLY A 15 -2.42 1.05 1.67
CA GLY A 15 -2.20 2.12 0.70
C GLY A 15 -0.74 2.14 0.23
N VAL A 16 -0.52 2.11 -1.08
CA VAL A 16 0.82 2.16 -1.68
C VAL A 16 1.00 3.47 -2.44
N LEU A 17 1.91 4.34 -2.00
CA LEU A 17 2.29 5.55 -2.73
C LEU A 17 3.57 5.28 -3.53
N GLY A 18 3.46 5.30 -4.86
CA GLY A 18 4.49 4.83 -5.79
C GLY A 18 4.29 3.35 -6.13
N PHE A 19 3.73 3.07 -7.29
CA PHE A 19 3.28 1.72 -7.69
C PHE A 19 4.13 1.09 -8.79
N GLY A 20 5.43 1.41 -8.76
CA GLY A 20 6.46 0.71 -9.55
C GLY A 20 6.85 -0.65 -8.96
N ARG A 21 8.02 -1.16 -9.34
CA ARG A 21 8.48 -2.52 -9.01
C ARG A 21 8.42 -2.85 -7.51
N ILE A 22 8.90 -1.97 -6.64
CA ILE A 22 8.95 -2.21 -5.18
C ILE A 22 7.55 -2.10 -4.57
N GLY A 23 6.74 -1.11 -4.99
CA GLY A 23 5.36 -0.97 -4.54
C GLY A 23 4.51 -2.19 -4.91
N GLN A 24 4.64 -2.68 -6.14
CA GLN A 24 3.97 -3.90 -6.59
C GLN A 24 4.44 -5.15 -5.85
N ALA A 25 5.73 -5.29 -5.56
CA ALA A 25 6.24 -6.40 -4.76
C ALA A 25 5.65 -6.40 -3.35
N THR A 26 5.60 -5.23 -2.70
CA THR A 26 4.99 -5.07 -1.37
C THR A 26 3.48 -5.35 -1.41
N ALA A 27 2.78 -4.89 -2.45
CA ALA A 27 1.36 -5.19 -2.66
C ALA A 27 1.08 -6.68 -2.79
N LYS A 28 1.92 -7.45 -3.50
CA LYS A 28 1.77 -8.92 -3.60
C LYS A 28 1.86 -9.60 -2.23
N VAL A 29 2.78 -9.16 -1.37
CA VAL A 29 2.88 -9.65 0.01
C VAL A 29 1.62 -9.32 0.81
N ALA A 30 1.11 -8.10 0.69
CA ALA A 30 -0.10 -7.66 1.38
C ALA A 30 -1.35 -8.43 0.93
N LEU A 31 -1.51 -8.66 -0.38
CA LEU A 31 -2.57 -9.51 -0.94
C LEU A 31 -2.48 -10.93 -0.39
N GLY A 32 -1.28 -11.51 -0.35
CA GLY A 32 -1.03 -12.83 0.26
C GLY A 32 -1.36 -12.90 1.75
N ALA A 33 -1.18 -11.78 2.48
CA ALA A 33 -1.58 -11.64 3.87
C ALA A 33 -3.09 -11.37 4.07
N GLY A 34 -3.88 -11.32 2.99
CA GLY A 34 -5.32 -11.09 3.03
C GLY A 34 -5.71 -9.64 3.27
N MET A 35 -4.85 -8.69 2.91
CA MET A 35 -5.16 -7.26 2.91
C MET A 35 -5.87 -6.84 1.61
N LYS A 36 -6.65 -5.76 1.66
CA LYS A 36 -7.03 -5.00 0.47
C LYS A 36 -5.86 -4.10 0.08
N VAL A 37 -5.55 -3.99 -1.21
CA VAL A 37 -4.54 -3.04 -1.71
C VAL A 37 -5.22 -1.92 -2.49
N ILE A 38 -4.85 -0.68 -2.19
CA ILE A 38 -5.13 0.51 -3.00
C ILE A 38 -3.80 1.21 -3.27
N ALA A 39 -3.67 1.87 -4.42
CA ALA A 39 -2.41 2.45 -4.83
C ALA A 39 -2.59 3.80 -5.51
N PHE A 40 -1.56 4.63 -5.44
CA PHE A 40 -1.42 5.85 -6.23
C PHE A 40 -0.07 5.85 -6.93
N ASP A 41 -0.07 6.17 -8.22
CA ASP A 41 1.10 6.45 -9.02
C ASP A 41 0.75 7.50 -10.08
N PRO A 42 1.54 8.58 -10.25
CA PRO A 42 1.21 9.63 -11.20
C PRO A 42 1.36 9.21 -12.68
N PHE A 43 2.00 8.06 -12.96
CA PHE A 43 2.31 7.62 -14.32
C PHE A 43 1.67 6.28 -14.69
N LEU A 44 0.96 5.63 -13.76
CA LEU A 44 0.42 4.29 -13.94
C LEU A 44 -1.04 4.26 -13.51
N GLU A 45 -1.97 4.14 -14.46
CA GLU A 45 -3.41 4.11 -14.15
C GLU A 45 -3.85 2.77 -13.54
N LYS A 46 -3.23 1.66 -13.94
CA LYS A 46 -3.56 0.31 -13.46
C LYS A 46 -2.35 -0.62 -13.55
N ALA A 47 -2.33 -1.65 -12.71
CA ALA A 47 -1.37 -2.75 -12.80
C ALA A 47 -2.04 -4.10 -12.59
N ASN A 48 -1.59 -5.10 -13.35
CA ASN A 48 -1.94 -6.50 -13.10
C ASN A 48 -0.85 -7.14 -12.24
N LEU A 49 -1.24 -7.72 -11.11
CA LEU A 49 -0.37 -8.41 -10.18
C LEU A 49 -0.64 -9.91 -10.20
N GLU A 50 0.31 -10.68 -10.74
CA GLU A 50 0.31 -12.14 -10.59
C GLU A 50 0.97 -12.54 -9.27
N LEU A 51 0.23 -13.25 -8.42
CA LEU A 51 0.73 -13.95 -7.24
C LEU A 51 0.96 -15.41 -7.64
N GLU A 52 2.18 -15.90 -7.42
CA GLU A 52 2.58 -17.29 -7.64
C GLU A 52 2.81 -17.97 -6.28
N PHE A 53 2.20 -19.14 -6.10
CA PHE A 53 2.29 -19.94 -4.89
C PHE A 53 3.28 -21.10 -5.08
N PHE A 54 3.73 -21.69 -3.97
CA PHE A 54 4.79 -22.71 -3.94
C PHE A 54 4.47 -23.98 -4.75
N ASP A 55 3.19 -24.23 -5.03
CA ASP A 55 2.68 -25.39 -5.78
C ASP A 55 2.35 -25.05 -7.24
N GLY A 56 2.74 -23.86 -7.71
CA GLY A 56 2.52 -23.41 -9.08
C GLY A 56 1.13 -22.80 -9.34
N GLN A 57 0.27 -22.70 -8.32
CA GLN A 57 -0.97 -21.94 -8.45
C GLN A 57 -0.69 -20.46 -8.68
N LYS A 58 -1.51 -19.83 -9.52
CA LYS A 58 -1.39 -18.43 -9.88
C LYS A 58 -2.73 -17.72 -9.73
N VAL A 59 -2.71 -16.53 -9.16
CA VAL A 59 -3.89 -15.66 -9.02
C VAL A 59 -3.52 -14.26 -9.48
N ASN A 60 -4.36 -13.69 -10.35
CA ASN A 60 -4.16 -12.36 -10.89
C ASN A 60 -5.08 -11.36 -10.20
N PHE A 61 -4.55 -10.18 -9.90
CA PHE A 61 -5.28 -9.06 -9.34
C PHE A 61 -5.06 -7.82 -10.20
N ASP A 62 -6.14 -7.23 -10.70
CA ASP A 62 -6.10 -5.94 -11.35
C ASP A 62 -6.28 -4.85 -10.28
N ILE A 63 -5.25 -4.02 -10.13
CA ILE A 63 -5.25 -2.89 -9.20
C ILE A 63 -5.31 -1.61 -10.02
N GLU A 64 -6.43 -0.93 -9.92
CA GLU A 64 -6.56 0.45 -10.40
C GLU A 64 -5.91 1.39 -9.38
N THR A 65 -5.17 2.37 -9.89
CA THR A 65 -4.69 3.45 -9.06
C THR A 65 -5.79 4.48 -8.85
N ILE A 66 -5.81 5.06 -7.67
CA ILE A 66 -6.75 6.11 -7.24
C ILE A 66 -5.95 7.33 -6.82
N SER A 67 -6.64 8.44 -6.52
CA SER A 67 -5.95 9.67 -6.11
C SER A 67 -5.13 9.48 -4.82
N LYS A 68 -4.05 10.27 -4.66
CA LYS A 68 -3.24 10.27 -3.42
C LYS A 68 -4.14 10.47 -2.19
N GLU A 69 -5.07 11.41 -2.26
CA GLU A 69 -6.00 11.74 -1.18
C GLU A 69 -6.89 10.55 -0.80
N ASP A 70 -7.38 9.80 -1.79
CA ASP A 70 -8.21 8.62 -1.56
C ASP A 70 -7.42 7.50 -0.89
N VAL A 71 -6.15 7.32 -1.25
CA VAL A 71 -5.26 6.39 -0.57
C VAL A 71 -5.10 6.78 0.90
N LEU A 72 -4.79 8.05 1.17
CA LEU A 72 -4.58 8.54 2.54
C LEU A 72 -5.82 8.35 3.43
N LYS A 73 -7.01 8.66 2.91
CA LYS A 73 -8.28 8.56 3.66
C LYS A 73 -8.71 7.11 3.93
N GLN A 74 -8.40 6.17 3.03
CA GLN A 74 -8.93 4.81 3.07
C GLN A 74 -7.97 3.79 3.68
N ALA A 75 -6.66 4.06 3.70
CA ALA A 75 -5.65 3.12 4.17
C ALA A 75 -5.61 2.99 5.70
N ASP A 76 -5.37 1.77 6.18
CA ASP A 76 -5.02 1.48 7.58
C ASP A 76 -3.48 1.41 7.75
N PHE A 77 -2.78 1.09 6.66
CA PHE A 77 -1.32 1.08 6.54
C PHE A 77 -0.94 1.82 5.27
N ILE A 78 0.10 2.65 5.31
CA ILE A 78 0.61 3.36 4.13
C ILE A 78 2.09 3.02 3.97
N THR A 79 2.51 2.68 2.75
CA THR A 79 3.92 2.48 2.41
C THR A 79 4.35 3.42 1.28
N LEU A 80 5.54 4.02 1.43
CA LEU A 80 6.13 4.92 0.44
C LEU A 80 7.20 4.21 -0.39
N HIS A 81 7.02 4.20 -1.70
CA HIS A 81 7.94 3.65 -2.71
C HIS A 81 8.10 4.61 -3.89
N VAL A 82 8.22 5.90 -3.60
CA VAL A 82 8.46 6.94 -4.61
C VAL A 82 9.95 7.24 -4.77
N PRO A 83 10.40 7.75 -5.93
CA PRO A 83 11.77 8.24 -6.10
C PRO A 83 12.08 9.46 -5.21
N ALA A 84 13.37 9.69 -4.96
CA ALA A 84 13.84 10.94 -4.36
C ALA A 84 13.34 12.15 -5.15
N GLN A 85 12.80 13.14 -4.43
CA GLN A 85 12.27 14.37 -4.99
C GLN A 85 12.52 15.54 -4.03
N LYS A 86 12.37 16.77 -4.52
CA LYS A 86 12.64 17.98 -3.73
C LYS A 86 11.59 18.19 -2.63
N ASP A 87 10.34 17.89 -2.94
CA ASP A 87 9.20 18.18 -2.06
C ASP A 87 8.83 16.96 -1.20
N TYR A 88 8.30 17.22 0.00
CA TYR A 88 7.83 16.15 0.87
C TYR A 88 6.60 15.47 0.26
N VAL A 89 6.59 14.13 0.30
CA VAL A 89 5.45 13.33 -0.14
C VAL A 89 4.28 13.44 0.84
N ILE A 90 4.65 13.47 2.13
CA ILE A 90 3.78 13.50 3.29
C ILE A 90 4.22 14.67 4.17
N ASP A 91 3.33 15.64 4.35
CA ASP A 91 3.46 16.75 5.28
C ASP A 91 2.21 16.82 6.17
N GLU A 92 2.05 17.90 6.95
CA GLU A 92 0.92 18.14 7.85
C GLU A 92 -0.44 17.94 7.17
N ALA A 93 -0.59 18.44 5.94
CA ALA A 93 -1.84 18.30 5.19
C ALA A 93 -2.18 16.82 4.92
N GLU A 94 -1.20 16.01 4.50
CA GLU A 94 -1.41 14.59 4.26
C GLU A 94 -1.70 13.83 5.55
N PHE A 95 -0.99 14.12 6.64
CA PHE A 95 -1.25 13.49 7.94
C PHE A 95 -2.68 13.75 8.41
N ASN A 96 -3.20 14.97 8.21
CA ASN A 96 -4.57 15.34 8.58
C ASN A 96 -5.65 14.62 7.75
N MET A 97 -5.31 14.02 6.60
CA MET A 97 -6.24 13.23 5.79
C MET A 97 -6.25 11.74 6.18
N MET A 98 -5.25 11.28 6.92
CA MET A 98 -5.11 9.86 7.27
C MET A 98 -6.10 9.46 8.37
N LYS A 99 -6.35 8.15 8.48
CA LYS A 99 -7.08 7.60 9.63
C LYS A 99 -6.25 7.73 10.91
N ASP A 100 -6.93 7.92 12.03
CA ASP A 100 -6.31 7.81 13.35
C ASP A 100 -5.68 6.43 13.55
N GLY A 101 -4.43 6.41 14.00
CA GLY A 101 -3.68 5.17 14.25
C GLY A 101 -3.16 4.47 12.99
N VAL A 102 -3.17 5.15 11.83
CA VAL A 102 -2.52 4.64 10.61
C VAL A 102 -1.05 4.30 10.87
N ILE A 103 -0.57 3.23 10.24
CA ILE A 103 0.84 2.87 10.27
C ILE A 103 1.49 3.33 8.96
N LEU A 104 2.41 4.30 9.04
CA LEU A 104 3.18 4.78 7.91
C LEU A 104 4.59 4.15 7.90
N ALA A 105 4.93 3.47 6.80
CA ALA A 105 6.25 2.91 6.55
C ALA A 105 6.93 3.63 5.38
N ASN A 106 8.10 4.22 5.62
CA ASN A 106 8.89 4.85 4.56
C ASN A 106 10.17 4.03 4.26
N ALA A 107 10.09 3.19 3.23
CA ALA A 107 11.22 2.47 2.67
C ALA A 107 11.78 3.15 1.40
N ALA A 108 11.30 4.34 1.05
CA ALA A 108 11.83 5.17 -0.02
C ALA A 108 12.97 6.07 0.47
N ARG A 109 13.80 6.52 -0.46
CA ARG A 109 14.85 7.52 -0.25
C ARG A 109 14.92 8.41 -1.47
#